data_AF-A0A0R1ZE18-F1
#
_entry.id   AF-A0A0R1ZE18-F1
#
_cell.length_a   1.000
_cell.length_b   1.000
_cell.length_c   1.000
_cell.angle_alpha   90.00
_cell.angle_beta   90.00
_cell.angle_gamma   90.00
#
_symmetry.space_group_name_H-M   'P 1'
#
loop_
_entity.id
_entity.type
_entity.pdbx_description
1 polymer ?
#
loop_
_entity_poly.entity_id
_entity_poly.type
_entity_poly.pdbx_seq_one_letter_code
_entity_poly.pdbx_strand_id
1 'polypeptide(L)'
;MHKKLGIILTAGLSLLLTGCSKVSLSTTAKTYSPDGMVAVVKGHTANHNTVTYQIDNGVKHSVKVHDKTFVIQVPASNREQKVKLTASAGNKQQQQTVKVKAVKSLGNYQQVVQKYNQMVVMSKLSSQEIQTLKAASTLKKALSSPDPQLMQQIKQAQQVEQKVQQLQSTTKSEQLPVQLNGIHNVVDNSAYTLRLNVQNGDLMGVTMMIPVKSFKNKAQAQQFGTAFALFSQALGANGKQVMHEFESKTKDQDKTQTTSKTIIDHGVKYSIGFSTTKLYVYITKA
;
A
#
# COMPACT_ATOMS: atom_id res chain seq x y z
N MET A 1 17.83 -91.23 20.67
CA MET A 1 16.44 -90.87 20.30
C MET A 1 16.21 -89.38 20.59
N HIS A 2 16.04 -88.60 19.51
CA HIS A 2 15.16 -87.42 19.32
C HIS A 2 14.56 -86.73 20.57
N LYS A 3 14.80 -85.44 20.85
CA LYS A 3 14.09 -84.19 20.40
C LYS A 3 14.18 -83.21 21.60
N LYS A 4 14.13 -81.88 21.57
CA LYS A 4 14.09 -80.81 20.57
C LYS A 4 14.38 -79.49 21.33
N LEU A 5 14.94 -78.55 20.58
CA LEU A 5 15.08 -77.11 20.86
C LEU A 5 13.80 -76.44 21.41
N GLY A 6 13.96 -75.46 22.30
CA GLY A 6 12.91 -74.53 22.73
C GLY A 6 13.47 -73.23 23.29
N ILE A 7 14.02 -72.37 22.43
CA ILE A 7 14.35 -70.98 22.76
C ILE A 7 13.03 -70.20 22.72
N ILE A 8 12.58 -69.70 23.87
CA ILE A 8 11.46 -68.77 23.96
C ILE A 8 12.02 -67.35 23.77
N LEU A 9 11.94 -66.86 22.53
CA LEU A 9 12.09 -65.45 22.19
C LEU A 9 10.80 -64.73 22.60
N THR A 10 10.78 -64.11 23.79
CA THR A 10 9.79 -63.08 24.11
C THR A 10 10.16 -61.81 23.38
N ALA A 11 9.75 -61.72 22.11
CA ALA A 11 9.67 -60.45 21.39
C ALA A 11 8.51 -59.63 22.00
N GLY A 12 8.85 -58.80 22.98
CA GLY A 12 7.94 -57.76 23.47
C GLY A 12 7.67 -56.78 22.33
N LEU A 13 6.51 -56.95 21.69
CA LEU A 13 5.96 -56.04 20.71
C LEU A 13 5.67 -54.70 21.38
N SER A 14 6.68 -53.83 21.46
CA SER A 14 6.49 -52.43 21.79
C SER A 14 5.67 -51.79 20.68
N LEU A 15 4.34 -51.78 20.86
CA LEU A 15 3.42 -50.90 20.15
C LEU A 15 3.88 -49.47 20.43
N LEU A 16 4.78 -48.96 19.59
CA LEU A 16 4.92 -47.54 19.40
C LEU A 16 3.55 -47.08 18.93
N LEU A 17 2.72 -46.56 19.85
CA LEU A 17 1.68 -45.61 19.47
C LEU A 17 2.42 -44.42 18.86
N THR A 18 2.80 -44.53 17.59
CA THR A 18 2.98 -43.36 16.76
C THR A 18 1.59 -42.75 16.71
N GLY A 19 1.28 -41.88 17.67
CA GLY A 19 0.26 -40.88 17.51
C GLY A 19 0.66 -40.08 16.28
N CYS A 20 0.27 -40.58 15.11
CA CYS A 20 0.52 -40.00 13.82
C CYS A 20 -0.24 -38.68 13.81
N SER A 21 0.37 -37.63 14.36
CA SER A 21 -0.17 -36.29 14.37
C SER A 21 -0.35 -35.93 12.90
N LYS A 22 -1.60 -36.01 12.43
CA LYS A 22 -1.96 -35.76 11.04
C LYS A 22 -1.75 -34.27 10.78
N VAL A 23 -0.67 -33.93 10.08
CA VAL A 23 -0.43 -32.57 9.59
C VAL A 23 -1.56 -32.22 8.65
N SER A 24 -2.34 -31.18 8.98
CA SER A 24 -3.41 -30.69 8.13
C SER A 24 -3.17 -29.23 7.77
N LEU A 25 -3.49 -28.89 6.53
CA LEU A 25 -3.41 -27.55 6.00
C LEU A 25 -4.53 -27.35 4.99
N SER A 26 -5.38 -26.36 5.22
CA SER A 26 -6.44 -25.98 4.30
C SER A 26 -6.58 -24.47 4.23
N THR A 27 -7.18 -24.00 3.13
CA THR A 27 -7.49 -22.59 2.91
C THR A 27 -8.99 -22.45 2.66
N THR A 28 -9.56 -21.30 3.00
CA THR A 28 -11.00 -21.04 2.82
C THR A 28 -11.42 -20.96 1.34
N ALA A 29 -10.46 -20.68 0.45
CA ALA A 29 -10.65 -20.68 -0.99
C ALA A 29 -9.37 -21.17 -1.69
N LYS A 30 -9.50 -21.52 -2.98
CA LYS A 30 -8.36 -21.81 -3.87
C LYS A 30 -7.85 -20.56 -4.59
N THR A 31 -8.72 -19.56 -4.74
CA THR A 31 -8.42 -18.30 -5.42
C THR A 31 -8.94 -17.15 -4.57
N TYR A 32 -8.11 -16.13 -4.37
CA TYR A 32 -8.42 -14.93 -3.62
C TYR A 32 -8.32 -13.71 -4.53
N SER A 33 -9.18 -12.72 -4.31
CA SER A 33 -9.09 -11.42 -4.97
C SER A 33 -8.55 -10.40 -3.97
N PRO A 34 -7.60 -9.54 -4.36
CA PRO A 34 -7.22 -8.40 -3.53
C PRO A 34 -8.41 -7.47 -3.28
N ASP A 35 -8.44 -6.89 -2.08
CA ASP A 35 -9.29 -5.76 -1.72
C ASP A 35 -8.41 -4.65 -1.12
N GLY A 36 -8.46 -3.46 -1.70
CA GLY A 36 -7.50 -2.40 -1.43
C GLY A 36 -6.07 -2.80 -1.80
N MET A 37 -5.16 -2.83 -0.83
CA MET A 37 -3.72 -3.08 -1.07
C MET A 37 -3.32 -4.56 -1.02
N VAL A 38 -4.16 -5.46 -0.49
CA VAL A 38 -3.78 -6.85 -0.22
C VAL A 38 -4.92 -7.83 -0.50
N ALA A 39 -4.59 -9.08 -0.83
CA ALA A 39 -5.50 -10.20 -0.68
C ALA A 39 -5.29 -10.86 0.68
N VAL A 40 -6.38 -11.17 1.36
CA VAL A 40 -6.36 -11.82 2.68
C VAL A 40 -6.58 -13.32 2.50
N VAL A 41 -5.50 -14.10 2.53
CA VAL A 41 -5.55 -15.57 2.48
C VAL A 41 -5.79 -16.08 3.90
N LYS A 42 -6.91 -16.78 4.10
CA LYS A 42 -7.29 -17.38 5.39
C LYS A 42 -7.30 -18.89 5.29
N GLY A 43 -6.92 -19.56 6.37
CA GLY A 43 -6.94 -21.01 6.39
C GLY A 43 -6.83 -21.59 7.79
N HIS A 44 -6.79 -22.92 7.82
CA HIS A 44 -6.76 -23.71 9.04
C HIS A 44 -5.61 -24.72 9.02
N THR A 45 -5.09 -25.02 10.20
CA THR A 45 -4.11 -26.10 10.41
C THR A 45 -4.31 -26.73 11.78
N ALA A 46 -4.25 -28.06 11.86
CA ALA A 46 -4.39 -28.79 13.12
C ALA A 46 -3.02 -29.07 13.74
N ASN A 47 -2.84 -28.74 15.02
CA ASN A 47 -1.67 -29.11 15.83
C ASN A 47 -0.35 -28.46 15.39
N HIS A 48 -0.40 -27.25 14.81
CA HIS A 48 0.80 -26.49 14.44
C HIS A 48 0.68 -25.02 14.85
N ASN A 49 1.79 -24.45 15.32
CA ASN A 49 1.84 -23.07 15.79
C ASN A 49 2.26 -22.09 14.68
N THR A 50 2.70 -22.58 13.53
CA THR A 50 3.18 -21.75 12.42
C THR A 50 2.83 -22.36 11.05
N VAL A 51 2.54 -21.49 10.08
CA VAL A 51 2.47 -21.82 8.66
C VAL A 51 3.53 -21.01 7.93
N THR A 52 4.35 -21.68 7.14
CA THR A 52 5.29 -21.03 6.22
C THR A 52 4.58 -20.75 4.90
N TYR A 53 4.83 -19.59 4.30
CA TYR A 53 4.32 -19.27 2.98
C TYR A 53 5.39 -18.63 2.10
N GLN A 54 5.23 -18.80 0.80
CA GLN A 54 6.06 -18.19 -0.23
C GLN A 54 5.15 -17.63 -1.32
N ILE A 55 5.33 -16.36 -1.67
CA ILE A 55 4.65 -15.73 -2.80
C ILE A 55 5.54 -15.90 -4.02
N ASP A 56 5.02 -16.56 -5.04
CA ASP A 56 5.74 -16.99 -6.24
C ASP A 56 7.06 -17.70 -5.90
N ASN A 57 8.18 -17.19 -6.40
CA ASN A 57 9.53 -17.66 -6.09
C ASN A 57 10.27 -16.71 -5.12
N GLY A 58 9.53 -15.86 -4.40
CA GLY A 58 10.07 -14.90 -3.45
C GLY A 58 10.60 -15.55 -2.17
N VAL A 59 10.88 -14.72 -1.17
CA VAL A 59 11.37 -15.17 0.14
C VAL A 59 10.26 -15.94 0.88
N LYS A 60 10.67 -16.96 1.65
CA LYS A 60 9.76 -17.67 2.56
C LYS A 60 9.51 -16.84 3.81
N HIS A 61 8.26 -16.77 4.22
CA HIS A 61 7.80 -16.09 5.42
C HIS A 61 7.06 -17.08 6.32
N SER A 62 6.90 -16.74 7.60
CA SER A 62 6.13 -17.57 8.53
C SER A 62 5.12 -16.73 9.28
N VAL A 63 3.90 -17.26 9.43
CA VAL A 63 2.85 -16.67 10.25
C VAL A 63 2.53 -17.58 11.42
N LYS A 64 2.24 -17.00 12.57
CA LYS A 64 1.76 -17.73 13.73
C LYS A 64 0.30 -18.14 13.53
N VAL A 65 -0.03 -19.34 14.00
CA VAL A 65 -1.37 -19.89 14.00
C VAL A 65 -2.01 -19.59 15.35
N HIS A 66 -3.23 -19.08 15.33
CA HIS A 66 -4.01 -18.77 16.53
C HIS A 66 -5.35 -19.52 16.41
N ASP A 67 -5.70 -20.29 17.43
CA ASP A 67 -6.92 -21.11 17.45
C ASP A 67 -7.11 -21.96 16.18
N LYS A 68 -6.02 -22.59 15.73
CA LYS A 68 -5.96 -23.39 14.49
C LYS A 68 -6.20 -22.61 13.20
N THR A 69 -6.26 -21.28 13.26
CA THR A 69 -6.43 -20.39 12.10
C THR A 69 -5.17 -19.60 11.80
N PHE A 70 -4.98 -19.25 10.53
CA PHE A 70 -3.94 -18.32 10.11
C PHE A 70 -4.49 -17.32 9.08
N VAL A 71 -3.84 -16.17 9.02
CA VAL A 71 -4.13 -15.10 8.06
C VAL A 71 -2.82 -14.63 7.43
N ILE A 72 -2.77 -14.59 6.12
CA ILE A 72 -1.65 -14.08 5.33
C ILE A 72 -2.16 -12.93 4.47
N GLN A 73 -1.42 -11.82 4.48
CA GLN A 73 -1.68 -10.68 3.60
C GLN A 73 -0.72 -10.75 2.42
N VAL A 74 -1.28 -10.89 1.22
CA VAL A 74 -0.51 -10.95 -0.03
C VAL A 74 -0.66 -9.59 -0.72
N PRO A 75 0.42 -8.83 -0.94
CA PRO A 75 0.34 -7.56 -1.64
C PRO A 75 -0.31 -7.71 -3.01
N ALA A 76 -1.29 -6.85 -3.31
CA ALA A 76 -1.93 -6.81 -4.61
C ALA A 76 -0.89 -6.53 -5.71
N SER A 77 -1.05 -7.18 -6.86
CA SER A 77 -0.10 -7.11 -7.98
C SER A 77 -0.84 -7.05 -9.32
N ASN A 78 -0.16 -6.52 -10.35
CA ASN A 78 -0.63 -6.51 -11.74
C ASN A 78 -0.49 -7.88 -12.43
N ARG A 79 -0.05 -8.91 -11.69
CA ARG A 79 0.11 -10.30 -12.15
C ARG A 79 -0.62 -11.25 -11.20
N GLU A 80 -1.07 -12.38 -11.74
CA GLU A 80 -1.54 -13.48 -10.89
C GLU A 80 -0.35 -13.98 -10.07
N GLN A 81 -0.57 -14.16 -8.76
CA GLN A 81 0.46 -14.65 -7.83
C GLN A 81 0.06 -16.04 -7.32
N LYS A 82 1.05 -16.91 -7.14
CA LYS A 82 0.89 -18.21 -6.50
C LYS A 82 1.43 -18.16 -5.08
N VAL A 83 0.61 -18.52 -4.12
CA VAL A 83 1.04 -18.58 -2.71
C VAL A 83 1.15 -20.03 -2.31
N LYS A 84 2.38 -20.49 -2.11
CA LYS A 84 2.68 -21.84 -1.61
C LYS A 84 2.70 -21.78 -0.10
N LEU A 85 1.79 -22.52 0.54
CA LEU A 85 1.69 -22.67 1.97
C LEU A 85 2.23 -24.03 2.41
N THR A 86 2.81 -24.06 3.60
CA THR A 86 3.46 -25.25 4.15
C THR A 86 3.22 -25.32 5.65
N ALA A 87 2.72 -26.46 6.12
CA ALA A 87 2.67 -26.83 7.52
C ALA A 87 3.56 -28.06 7.75
N SER A 88 4.33 -28.07 8.83
CA SER A 88 5.28 -29.15 9.13
C SER A 88 5.20 -29.55 10.61
N ALA A 89 5.28 -30.86 10.89
CA ALA A 89 5.59 -31.41 12.22
C ALA A 89 6.58 -32.55 12.08
N GLY A 90 7.75 -32.41 12.72
CA GLY A 90 8.86 -33.34 12.56
C GLY A 90 9.17 -33.54 11.07
N ASN A 91 9.17 -34.80 10.64
CA ASN A 91 9.47 -35.17 9.25
C ASN A 91 8.25 -35.13 8.31
N LYS A 92 7.06 -34.77 8.82
CA LYS A 92 5.83 -34.70 8.03
C LYS A 92 5.56 -33.27 7.59
N GLN A 93 5.14 -33.11 6.34
CA GLN A 93 4.81 -31.83 5.74
C GLN A 93 3.53 -31.94 4.93
N GLN A 94 2.69 -30.92 4.99
CA GLN A 94 1.56 -30.71 4.09
C GLN A 94 1.76 -29.39 3.36
N GLN A 95 1.53 -29.40 2.05
CA GLN A 95 1.59 -28.21 1.20
C GLN A 95 0.24 -27.91 0.59
N GLN A 96 -0.04 -26.64 0.38
CA GLN A 96 -1.20 -26.15 -0.34
C GLN A 96 -0.78 -24.98 -1.20
N THR A 97 -1.31 -24.85 -2.41
CA THR A 97 -1.08 -23.68 -3.26
C THR A 97 -2.40 -22.99 -3.56
N VAL A 98 -2.45 -21.68 -3.34
CA VAL A 98 -3.58 -20.84 -3.72
C VAL A 98 -3.15 -19.77 -4.73
N LYS A 99 -4.12 -19.23 -5.44
CA LYS A 99 -3.92 -18.14 -6.40
C LYS A 99 -4.44 -16.82 -5.83
N VAL A 100 -3.72 -15.74 -6.11
CA VAL A 100 -4.21 -14.37 -5.90
C VAL A 100 -4.36 -13.72 -7.26
N LYS A 101 -5.57 -13.22 -7.57
CA LYS A 101 -5.88 -12.61 -8.86
C LYS A 101 -5.08 -11.32 -9.06
N ALA A 102 -4.69 -11.08 -10.31
CA ALA A 102 -4.16 -9.78 -10.73
C ALA A 102 -5.22 -8.68 -10.57
N VAL A 103 -4.77 -7.47 -10.29
CA VAL A 103 -5.60 -6.25 -10.32
C VAL A 103 -4.96 -5.21 -11.23
N LYS A 104 -5.75 -4.26 -11.73
CA LYS A 104 -5.21 -3.15 -12.53
C LYS A 104 -4.42 -2.20 -11.62
N SER A 105 -3.30 -1.69 -12.12
CA SER A 105 -2.53 -0.67 -11.43
C SER A 105 -3.19 0.72 -11.57
N LEU A 106 -2.88 1.60 -10.62
CA LEU A 106 -3.21 3.03 -10.68
C LEU A 106 -2.33 3.78 -11.68
N GLY A 107 -1.23 3.16 -12.14
CA GLY A 107 -0.31 3.69 -13.13
C GLY A 107 1.15 3.41 -12.77
N ASN A 108 2.05 3.87 -13.64
CA ASN A 108 3.49 3.77 -13.40
C ASN A 108 3.91 4.66 -12.21
N TYR A 109 4.62 4.08 -11.24
CA TYR A 109 4.97 4.77 -10.00
C TYR A 109 5.88 5.98 -10.25
N GLN A 110 6.86 5.90 -11.15
CA GLN A 110 7.76 7.01 -11.44
C GLN A 110 7.01 8.24 -11.96
N GLN A 111 6.03 8.02 -12.84
CA GLN A 111 5.19 9.11 -13.35
C GLN A 111 4.34 9.75 -12.25
N VAL A 112 3.79 8.95 -11.34
CA VAL A 112 3.01 9.45 -10.19
C VAL A 112 3.92 10.26 -9.26
N VAL A 113 5.11 9.77 -8.93
CA VAL A 113 6.08 10.46 -8.08
C VAL A 113 6.49 11.80 -8.68
N GLN A 114 6.84 11.84 -9.96
CA GLN A 114 7.24 13.07 -10.65
C GLN A 114 6.13 14.13 -10.58
N LYS A 115 4.90 13.74 -10.93
CA LYS A 115 3.74 14.64 -10.88
C LYS A 115 3.46 15.11 -9.47
N TYR A 116 3.34 14.18 -8.51
CA TYR A 116 2.95 14.49 -7.15
C TYR A 116 4.01 15.36 -6.45
N ASN A 117 5.29 14.97 -6.50
CA ASN A 117 6.34 15.72 -5.81
C ASN A 117 6.50 17.14 -6.39
N GLN A 118 6.36 17.30 -7.71
CA GLN A 118 6.32 18.62 -8.32
C GLN A 118 5.14 19.43 -7.80
N MET A 119 3.94 18.86 -7.76
CA MET A 119 2.75 19.55 -7.25
C MET A 119 2.87 19.92 -5.76
N VAL A 120 3.48 19.07 -4.93
CA VAL A 120 3.76 19.38 -3.52
C VAL A 120 4.62 20.63 -3.40
N VAL A 121 5.71 20.73 -4.17
CA VAL A 121 6.59 21.91 -4.17
C VAL A 121 5.83 23.15 -4.68
N MET A 122 5.13 23.02 -5.81
CA MET A 122 4.38 24.11 -6.41
C MET A 122 3.23 24.61 -5.52
N SER A 123 2.66 23.75 -4.66
CA SER A 123 1.60 24.13 -3.72
C SER A 123 2.04 25.10 -2.62
N LYS A 124 3.36 25.27 -2.43
CA LYS A 124 3.93 26.22 -1.46
C LYS A 124 4.32 27.56 -2.09
N LEU A 125 4.15 27.72 -3.40
CA LEU A 125 4.40 28.97 -4.12
C LEU A 125 3.14 29.83 -4.19
N SER A 126 3.32 31.15 -4.27
CA SER A 126 2.23 32.07 -4.58
C SER A 126 1.84 31.99 -6.05
N SER A 127 0.63 32.47 -6.38
CA SER A 127 0.17 32.55 -7.77
C SER A 127 1.11 33.36 -8.66
N GLN A 128 1.70 34.44 -8.13
CA GLN A 128 2.69 35.26 -8.84
C GLN A 128 3.97 34.47 -9.11
N GLU A 129 4.50 33.76 -8.11
CA GLU A 129 5.71 32.93 -8.28
C GLU A 129 5.51 31.82 -9.32
N ILE A 130 4.31 31.21 -9.36
CA ILE A 130 3.96 30.22 -10.38
C ILE A 130 3.97 30.85 -11.79
N GLN A 131 3.46 32.07 -11.95
CA GLN A 131 3.49 32.78 -13.24
C GLN A 131 4.92 33.13 -13.66
N THR A 132 5.75 33.62 -12.73
CA THR A 132 7.16 33.91 -12.96
C THR A 132 7.92 32.66 -13.39
N LEU A 133 7.70 31.50 -12.75
CA LEU A 133 8.36 30.25 -13.12
C LEU A 133 7.96 29.76 -14.53
N LYS A 134 6.69 29.94 -14.92
CA LYS A 134 6.23 29.62 -16.28
C LYS A 134 6.91 30.50 -17.33
N ALA A 135 7.00 31.80 -17.06
CA ALA A 135 7.67 32.77 -17.93
C ALA A 135 9.20 32.56 -17.99
N ALA A 136 9.84 32.04 -16.94
CA ALA A 136 11.28 31.77 -16.92
C ALA A 136 11.75 30.89 -18.09
N SER A 137 10.91 29.92 -18.49
CA SER A 137 11.21 28.99 -19.60
C SER A 137 11.29 29.67 -20.97
N THR A 138 10.54 30.77 -21.18
CA THR A 138 10.60 31.58 -22.41
C THR A 138 11.71 32.61 -22.34
N LEU A 139 11.96 33.19 -21.16
CA LEU A 139 13.01 34.19 -20.92
C LEU A 139 14.43 33.64 -21.11
N LYS A 140 14.70 32.38 -20.72
CA LYS A 140 16.01 31.73 -20.94
C LYS A 140 16.40 31.61 -22.43
N LYS A 141 15.44 31.71 -23.36
CA LYS A 141 15.72 31.72 -24.80
C LYS A 141 16.06 33.11 -25.35
N ALA A 142 15.79 34.18 -24.59
CA ALA A 142 15.97 35.58 -24.98
C ALA A 142 17.23 36.23 -24.37
N LEU A 143 18.16 35.42 -23.82
CA LEU A 143 19.37 35.83 -23.08
C LEU A 143 20.35 36.74 -23.87
N SER A 144 20.09 37.00 -25.14
CA SER A 144 20.96 37.78 -26.04
C SER A 144 20.72 39.29 -26.00
N SER A 145 19.67 39.77 -25.33
CA SER A 145 19.28 41.20 -25.37
C SER A 145 19.70 41.96 -24.11
N PRO A 146 20.42 43.10 -24.19
CA PRO A 146 20.85 43.90 -23.04
C PRO A 146 19.74 44.79 -22.43
N ASP A 147 18.47 44.36 -22.52
CA ASP A 147 17.32 45.10 -21.97
C ASP A 147 17.30 45.06 -20.43
N PRO A 148 17.37 46.21 -19.73
CA PRO A 148 17.29 46.27 -18.27
C PRO A 148 16.03 45.66 -17.67
N GLN A 149 14.87 45.76 -18.34
CA GLN A 149 13.63 45.14 -17.88
C GLN A 149 13.71 43.62 -17.96
N LEU A 150 14.28 43.10 -19.05
CA LEU A 150 14.51 41.67 -19.23
C LEU A 150 15.45 41.13 -18.15
N MET A 151 16.51 41.87 -17.84
CA MET A 151 17.46 41.48 -16.78
C MET A 151 16.81 41.41 -15.40
N GLN A 152 15.89 42.33 -15.09
CA GLN A 152 15.12 42.28 -13.84
C GLN A 152 14.18 41.07 -13.78
N GLN A 153 13.51 40.74 -14.88
CA GLN A 153 12.66 39.54 -14.97
C GLN A 153 13.48 38.25 -14.81
N ILE A 154 14.68 38.18 -15.38
CA ILE A 154 15.60 37.06 -15.21
C ILE A 154 16.02 36.90 -13.75
N LYS A 155 16.35 38.00 -13.05
CA LYS A 155 16.69 37.96 -11.61
C LYS A 155 15.52 37.45 -10.77
N GLN A 156 14.30 37.91 -11.04
CA GLN A 156 13.11 37.41 -10.35
C GLN A 156 12.88 35.91 -10.61
N ALA A 157 13.05 35.46 -11.86
CA ALA A 157 12.97 34.04 -12.21
C ALA A 157 14.01 33.19 -11.46
N GLN A 158 15.26 33.67 -11.36
CA GLN A 158 16.31 32.97 -10.61
C GLN A 158 15.98 32.87 -9.11
N GLN A 159 15.42 33.92 -8.50
CA GLN A 159 14.98 33.88 -7.09
C GLN A 159 13.87 32.85 -6.87
N VAL A 160 12.90 32.77 -7.78
CA VAL A 160 11.84 31.75 -7.71
C VAL A 160 12.42 30.35 -7.92
N GLU A 161 13.36 30.15 -8.84
CA GLU A 161 14.05 28.87 -9.04
C GLU A 161 14.82 28.43 -7.79
N GLN A 162 15.52 29.35 -7.11
CA GLN A 162 16.19 29.07 -5.83
C GLN A 162 15.19 28.69 -4.73
N LYS A 163 14.05 29.40 -4.65
CA LYS A 163 12.97 29.06 -3.72
C LYS A 163 12.41 27.67 -4.00
N VAL A 164 12.23 27.29 -5.27
CA VAL A 164 11.82 25.94 -5.66
C VAL A 164 12.81 24.89 -5.16
N GLN A 165 14.12 25.12 -5.32
CA GLN A 165 15.15 24.19 -4.82
C GLN A 165 15.14 24.09 -3.28
N GLN A 166 14.96 25.21 -2.58
CA GLN A 166 14.78 25.20 -1.13
C GLN A 166 13.54 24.40 -0.73
N LEU A 167 12.41 24.63 -1.40
CA LEU A 167 11.15 23.94 -1.16
C LEU A 167 11.23 22.44 -1.47
N GLN A 168 12.01 22.01 -2.46
CA GLN A 168 12.25 20.59 -2.72
C GLN A 168 12.82 19.89 -1.47
N SER A 169 13.67 20.58 -0.71
CA SER A 169 14.27 20.05 0.53
C SER A 169 13.32 20.16 1.72
N THR A 170 12.68 21.32 1.91
CA THR A 170 11.81 21.54 3.09
C THR A 170 10.48 20.78 3.03
N THR A 171 10.02 20.43 1.82
CA THR A 171 8.81 19.60 1.64
C THR A 171 9.10 18.12 1.52
N LYS A 172 10.34 17.66 1.78
CA LYS A 172 10.73 16.26 1.56
C LYS A 172 9.87 15.27 2.33
N SER A 173 9.41 15.62 3.53
CA SER A 173 8.51 14.80 4.35
C SER A 173 7.09 14.65 3.79
N GLU A 174 6.70 15.51 2.84
CA GLU A 174 5.41 15.46 2.13
C GLU A 174 5.54 14.81 0.75
N GLN A 175 6.76 14.54 0.28
CA GLN A 175 7.04 13.95 -1.03
C GLN A 175 7.08 12.41 -0.98
N LEU A 176 6.80 11.78 -2.11
CA LEU A 176 6.97 10.33 -2.29
C LEU A 176 8.44 9.99 -2.56
N PRO A 177 8.92 8.82 -2.09
CA PRO A 177 10.25 8.34 -2.40
C PRO A 177 10.37 8.01 -3.89
N VAL A 178 11.50 8.35 -4.50
CA VAL A 178 11.75 8.11 -5.94
C VAL A 178 11.83 6.63 -6.29
N GLN A 179 12.16 5.77 -5.34
CA GLN A 179 12.19 4.33 -5.52
C GLN A 179 11.40 3.68 -4.39
N LEU A 180 10.53 2.75 -4.75
CA LEU A 180 9.72 2.01 -3.80
C LEU A 180 9.32 0.67 -4.42
N ASN A 181 9.32 -0.37 -3.61
CA ASN A 181 8.74 -1.66 -3.96
C ASN A 181 8.24 -2.32 -2.68
N GLY A 182 7.08 -2.98 -2.71
CA GLY A 182 6.41 -3.46 -1.52
C GLY A 182 5.38 -2.47 -0.96
N ILE A 183 4.95 -2.73 0.27
CA ILE A 183 3.97 -1.92 0.98
C ILE A 183 4.68 -1.09 2.06
N HIS A 184 4.58 0.23 1.97
CA HIS A 184 5.28 1.14 2.87
C HIS A 184 4.43 2.35 3.25
N ASN A 185 4.54 2.80 4.51
CA ASN A 185 4.18 4.16 4.86
C ASN A 185 5.25 5.09 4.28
N VAL A 186 4.85 6.02 3.42
CA VAL A 186 5.76 6.93 2.71
C VAL A 186 5.66 8.37 3.19
N VAL A 187 4.53 8.73 3.79
CA VAL A 187 4.34 9.96 4.55
C VAL A 187 3.68 9.55 5.86
N ASP A 188 4.20 10.04 6.98
CA ASP A 188 3.62 9.80 8.30
C ASP A 188 3.77 11.05 9.15
N ASN A 189 2.66 11.75 9.37
CA ASN A 189 2.63 12.97 10.16
C ASN A 189 1.32 13.05 10.97
N SER A 190 1.16 14.09 11.78
CA SER A 190 -0.02 14.25 12.64
C SER A 190 -1.33 14.41 11.89
N ALA A 191 -1.30 14.90 10.64
CA ALA A 191 -2.48 15.13 9.83
C ALA A 191 -2.94 13.85 9.11
N TYR A 192 -2.01 13.08 8.54
CA TYR A 192 -2.30 11.83 7.84
C TYR A 192 -1.07 10.91 7.72
N THR A 193 -1.33 9.62 7.52
CA THR A 193 -0.35 8.64 7.01
C THR A 193 -0.74 8.25 5.59
N LEU A 194 0.22 8.27 4.68
CA LEU A 194 0.09 7.75 3.32
C LEU A 194 0.83 6.43 3.22
N ARG A 195 0.10 5.36 2.92
CA ARG A 195 0.65 4.03 2.65
C ARG A 195 0.46 3.67 1.19
N LEU A 196 1.51 3.19 0.54
CA LEU A 196 1.49 2.76 -0.86
C LEU A 196 1.80 1.28 -0.97
N ASN A 197 1.24 0.63 -1.98
CA ASN A 197 1.69 -0.65 -2.48
C ASN A 197 2.26 -0.44 -3.90
N VAL A 198 3.56 -0.62 -4.08
CA VAL A 198 4.22 -0.56 -5.39
C VAL A 198 4.77 -1.93 -5.73
N GLN A 199 4.39 -2.47 -6.89
CA GLN A 199 4.88 -3.77 -7.37
C GLN A 199 5.33 -3.63 -8.81
N ASN A 200 6.52 -4.14 -9.13
CA ASN A 200 7.03 -4.18 -10.51
C ASN A 200 7.07 -2.78 -11.19
N GLY A 201 7.30 -1.72 -10.42
CA GLY A 201 7.31 -0.34 -10.92
C GLY A 201 5.92 0.32 -11.07
N ASP A 202 4.86 -0.41 -10.76
CA ASP A 202 3.48 0.08 -10.81
C ASP A 202 2.93 0.37 -9.41
N LEU A 203 2.20 1.48 -9.29
CA LEU A 203 1.44 1.78 -8.09
C LEU A 203 0.16 0.94 -8.11
N MET A 204 0.04 -0.02 -7.19
CA MET A 204 -1.08 -0.97 -7.15
C MET A 204 -2.25 -0.45 -6.33
N GLY A 205 -1.97 0.29 -5.26
CA GLY A 205 -2.98 0.83 -4.37
C GLY A 205 -2.41 1.79 -3.34
N VAL A 206 -3.29 2.58 -2.75
CA VAL A 206 -2.96 3.62 -1.78
C VAL A 206 -3.92 3.47 -0.60
N THR A 207 -3.44 3.77 0.59
CA THR A 207 -4.30 4.02 1.75
C THR A 207 -3.89 5.31 2.43
N MET A 208 -4.80 6.27 2.48
CA MET A 208 -4.67 7.45 3.33
C MET A 208 -5.36 7.18 4.66
N MET A 209 -4.64 7.34 5.76
CA MET A 209 -5.14 7.17 7.12
C MET A 209 -5.16 8.53 7.80
N ILE A 210 -6.34 9.00 8.19
CA ILE A 210 -6.54 10.33 8.77
C ILE A 210 -7.02 10.17 10.21
N PRO A 211 -6.25 10.60 11.22
CA PRO A 211 -6.74 10.65 12.59
C PRO A 211 -8.00 11.52 12.68
N VAL A 212 -9.05 11.03 13.37
CA VAL A 212 -10.32 11.78 13.52
C VAL A 212 -10.09 13.14 14.19
N LYS A 213 -9.07 13.24 15.06
CA LYS A 213 -8.65 14.50 15.68
C LYS A 213 -8.16 15.55 14.68
N SER A 214 -7.63 15.15 13.53
CA SER A 214 -7.11 16.05 12.50
C SER A 214 -8.20 16.93 11.92
N PHE A 215 -9.44 16.43 11.81
CA PHE A 215 -10.58 17.21 11.31
C PHE A 215 -11.00 18.35 12.25
N LYS A 216 -10.66 18.27 13.54
CA LYS A 216 -10.91 19.36 14.51
C LYS A 216 -9.85 20.46 14.45
N ASN A 217 -8.70 20.18 13.83
CA ASN A 217 -7.61 21.14 13.67
C ASN A 217 -7.61 21.67 12.22
N LYS A 218 -7.92 22.96 12.05
CA LYS A 218 -8.03 23.58 10.71
C LYS A 218 -6.79 23.39 9.84
N ALA A 219 -5.59 23.50 10.42
CA ALA A 219 -4.34 23.35 9.69
C ALA A 219 -4.12 21.90 9.24
N GLN A 220 -4.39 20.92 10.10
CA GLN A 220 -4.27 19.49 9.76
C GLN A 220 -5.33 19.06 8.75
N ALA A 221 -6.57 19.55 8.89
CA ALA A 221 -7.64 19.33 7.92
C ALA A 221 -7.28 19.90 6.54
N GLN A 222 -6.73 21.11 6.49
CA GLN A 222 -6.24 21.72 5.25
C GLN A 222 -5.06 20.93 4.66
N GLN A 223 -4.11 20.51 5.49
CA GLN A 223 -2.95 19.71 5.05
C GLN A 223 -3.41 18.39 4.41
N PHE A 224 -4.35 17.69 5.05
CA PHE A 224 -4.98 16.50 4.46
C PHE A 224 -5.69 16.82 3.14
N GLY A 225 -6.54 17.85 3.11
CA GLY A 225 -7.31 18.21 1.92
C GLY A 225 -6.43 18.56 0.72
N THR A 226 -5.35 19.32 0.95
CA THR A 226 -4.35 19.59 -0.08
C THR A 226 -3.68 18.29 -0.54
N ALA A 227 -3.18 17.45 0.38
CA ALA A 227 -2.52 16.20 0.01
C ALA A 227 -3.46 15.27 -0.78
N PHE A 228 -4.72 15.16 -0.37
CA PHE A 228 -5.74 14.35 -1.03
C PHE A 228 -6.04 14.84 -2.45
N ALA A 229 -6.24 16.14 -2.63
CA ALA A 229 -6.49 16.73 -3.94
C ALA A 229 -5.30 16.58 -4.89
N LEU A 230 -4.08 16.87 -4.42
CA LEU A 230 -2.86 16.73 -5.21
C LEU A 230 -2.60 15.27 -5.60
N PHE A 231 -2.81 14.33 -4.67
CA PHE A 231 -2.62 12.91 -4.95
C PHE A 231 -3.65 12.40 -5.96
N SER A 232 -4.92 12.77 -5.79
CA SER A 232 -5.99 12.43 -6.74
C SER A 232 -5.67 12.95 -8.14
N GLN A 233 -5.19 14.20 -8.24
CA GLN A 233 -4.73 14.77 -9.51
C GLN A 233 -3.53 14.04 -10.10
N ALA A 234 -2.57 13.60 -9.27
CA ALA A 234 -1.42 12.83 -9.73
C ALA A 234 -1.83 11.47 -10.33
N LEU A 235 -2.92 10.89 -9.85
CA LEU A 235 -3.54 9.66 -10.35
C LEU A 235 -4.42 9.87 -11.58
N GLY A 236 -4.60 11.11 -12.04
CA GLY A 236 -5.42 11.46 -13.20
C GLY A 236 -6.90 11.69 -12.89
N ALA A 237 -7.29 11.74 -11.61
CA ALA A 237 -8.64 12.13 -11.19
C ALA A 237 -8.77 13.65 -11.02
N ASN A 238 -10.00 14.16 -11.03
CA ASN A 238 -10.32 15.54 -10.70
C ASN A 238 -10.31 15.74 -9.19
N GLY A 239 -9.16 16.16 -8.64
CA GLY A 239 -8.97 16.30 -7.19
C GLY A 239 -9.98 17.21 -6.49
N LYS A 240 -10.51 18.25 -7.17
CA LYS A 240 -11.54 19.13 -6.59
C LYS A 240 -12.89 18.41 -6.49
N GLN A 241 -13.29 17.71 -7.55
CA GLN A 241 -14.53 16.95 -7.56
C GLN A 241 -14.50 15.82 -6.54
N VAL A 242 -13.42 15.05 -6.50
CA VAL A 242 -13.25 13.95 -5.54
C VAL A 242 -13.28 14.49 -4.10
N MET A 243 -12.65 15.64 -3.82
CA MET A 243 -12.71 16.26 -2.49
C MET A 243 -14.14 16.69 -2.12
N HIS A 244 -14.88 17.29 -3.05
CA HIS A 244 -16.26 17.68 -2.83
C HIS A 244 -17.16 16.47 -2.53
N GLU A 245 -17.01 15.39 -3.30
CA GLU A 245 -17.74 14.14 -3.05
C GLU A 245 -17.33 13.48 -1.74
N PHE A 246 -16.05 13.56 -1.36
CA PHE A 246 -15.54 13.08 -0.08
C PHE A 246 -16.19 13.83 1.08
N GLU A 247 -16.22 15.16 1.04
CA GLU A 247 -16.87 16.00 2.07
C GLU A 247 -18.36 15.66 2.18
N SER A 248 -19.06 15.59 1.04
CA SER A 248 -20.49 15.22 1.00
C SER A 248 -20.74 13.84 1.60
N LYS A 249 -19.97 12.83 1.21
CA LYS A 249 -20.12 11.46 1.72
C LYS A 249 -19.69 11.33 3.18
N THR A 250 -18.86 12.20 3.72
CA THR A 250 -18.36 12.09 5.11
C THR A 250 -19.19 12.90 6.11
N LYS A 251 -19.93 13.92 5.67
CA LYS A 251 -20.69 14.85 6.53
C LYS A 251 -21.73 14.18 7.43
N ASP A 252 -22.47 13.20 6.90
CA ASP A 252 -23.63 12.58 7.58
C ASP A 252 -23.35 11.16 8.09
N GLN A 253 -22.07 10.81 8.26
CA GLN A 253 -21.71 9.44 8.60
C GLN A 253 -21.74 9.21 10.11
N ASP A 254 -22.57 8.24 10.52
CA ASP A 254 -22.57 7.74 11.89
C ASP A 254 -21.21 7.11 12.21
N LYS A 255 -20.60 7.57 13.31
CA LYS A 255 -19.27 7.15 13.78
C LYS A 255 -19.23 5.68 14.24
N THR A 256 -20.39 5.03 14.35
CA THR A 256 -20.52 3.60 14.68
C THR A 256 -20.55 2.69 13.45
N GLN A 257 -20.73 3.25 12.24
CA GLN A 257 -20.85 2.45 11.01
C GLN A 257 -19.52 2.31 10.27
N THR A 258 -19.13 1.06 10.00
CA THR A 258 -17.92 0.70 9.25
C THR A 258 -18.15 0.62 7.73
N THR A 259 -19.29 1.09 7.23
CA THR A 259 -19.71 0.93 5.84
C THR A 259 -18.85 1.76 4.88
N SER A 260 -18.43 1.12 3.79
CA SER A 260 -17.55 1.71 2.78
C SER A 260 -18.35 2.57 1.80
N LYS A 261 -18.15 3.88 1.82
CA LYS A 261 -18.66 4.78 0.77
C LYS A 261 -17.66 4.83 -0.37
N THR A 262 -18.14 4.73 -1.61
CA THR A 262 -17.27 4.72 -2.79
C THR A 262 -17.47 5.98 -3.64
N ILE A 263 -16.36 6.54 -4.10
CA ILE A 263 -16.26 7.58 -5.13
C ILE A 263 -15.51 6.97 -6.31
N ILE A 264 -15.94 7.23 -7.54
CA ILE A 264 -15.22 6.81 -8.75
C ILE A 264 -15.09 8.04 -9.64
N ASP A 265 -13.85 8.38 -10.00
CA ASP A 265 -13.55 9.50 -10.89
C ASP A 265 -12.41 9.11 -11.83
N HIS A 266 -12.61 9.28 -13.14
CA HIS A 266 -11.64 8.93 -14.20
C HIS A 266 -10.99 7.52 -14.05
N GLY A 267 -11.79 6.55 -13.59
CA GLY A 267 -11.37 5.17 -13.36
C GLY A 267 -10.47 4.98 -12.14
N VAL A 268 -10.43 5.94 -11.21
CA VAL A 268 -9.83 5.82 -9.89
C VAL A 268 -10.96 5.66 -8.87
N LYS A 269 -10.91 4.60 -8.07
CA LYS A 269 -11.89 4.26 -7.05
C LYS A 269 -11.36 4.63 -5.67
N TYR A 270 -12.17 5.33 -4.89
CA TYR A 270 -11.89 5.71 -3.50
C TYR A 270 -12.94 5.07 -2.60
N SER A 271 -12.53 4.14 -1.75
CA SER A 271 -13.40 3.47 -0.78
C SER A 271 -13.08 3.99 0.62
N ILE A 272 -14.08 4.50 1.32
CA ILE A 272 -13.92 5.23 2.58
C ILE A 272 -14.37 4.35 3.75
N GLY A 273 -13.45 3.95 4.61
CA GLY A 273 -13.73 3.21 5.85
C GLY A 273 -13.57 4.08 7.09
N PHE A 274 -14.40 3.82 8.10
CA PHE A 274 -14.40 4.58 9.35
C PHE A 274 -14.08 3.70 10.55
N SER A 275 -13.36 4.27 11.51
CA SER A 275 -13.15 3.72 12.85
C SER A 275 -13.31 4.86 13.88
N THR A 276 -13.29 4.51 15.16
CA THR A 276 -13.40 5.48 16.25
C THR A 276 -12.25 6.49 16.30
N THR A 277 -11.07 6.14 15.75
CA THR A 277 -9.85 6.97 15.87
C THR A 277 -9.29 7.43 14.52
N LYS A 278 -9.59 6.72 13.43
CA LYS A 278 -9.08 7.00 12.09
C LYS A 278 -10.15 6.82 11.01
N LEU A 279 -10.10 7.70 10.02
CA LEU A 279 -10.72 7.50 8.72
C LEU A 279 -9.69 6.88 7.77
N TYR A 280 -10.13 5.98 6.91
CA TYR A 280 -9.32 5.30 5.91
C TYR A 280 -9.88 5.60 4.52
N VAL A 281 -9.04 6.04 3.60
CA VAL A 281 -9.38 6.13 2.18
C VAL A 281 -8.50 5.17 1.41
N TYR A 282 -9.12 4.09 0.91
CA TYR A 282 -8.47 3.11 0.04
C TYR A 282 -8.63 3.57 -1.41
N ILE A 283 -7.52 3.77 -2.11
CA ILE A 283 -7.52 4.21 -3.51
C ILE A 283 -6.96 3.08 -4.37
N THR A 284 -7.75 2.63 -5.34
CA THR A 284 -7.37 1.58 -6.31
C THR A 284 -7.86 1.95 -7.71
N LYS A 285 -7.43 1.23 -8.73
CA LYS A 285 -8.09 1.31 -10.04
C LYS A 285 -9.51 0.75 -9.92
N ALA A 286 -10.46 1.36 -10.63
CA ALA A 286 -11.85 0.90 -10.76
C ALA A 286 -11.97 -0.35 -11.65
#